data_AF-A0A972CHN2-F1
#
_entry.id   AF-A0A972CHN2-F1
#
_cell.length_a   1.000
_cell.length_b   1.000
_cell.length_c   1.000
_cell.angle_alpha   90.00
_cell.angle_beta   90.00
_cell.angle_gamma   90.00
#
_symmetry.space_group_name_H-M   'P 1'
#
loop_
_entity.id
_entity.type
_entity.pdbx_description
1 polymer ?
#
loop_
_entity_poly.entity_id
_entity_poly.type
_entity_poly.pdbx_seq_one_letter_code
_entity_poly.pdbx_strand_id
1 'polypeptide(L)'
;MSENYVLVGNGCAAIECAKSLRENGYSGNIHLLSDLSVPAYNPMLITYYAAGKIEYDTMFPYGNNMDLYKRYNIIPHFGSPVVKLDTKEQYVENSEGFKIHYDKALIATGSSPIIPSAFKNVSDHVYTLRTLEDGVKFRDLLRGQKKRVLVVGASMVGIKAVEALIENGFEVYLADFAEYIFPMIAHKNCSIIIQEILKSKNVKLRFGTAIERVEKDKDSLVAYFTDGGPTEKVDSIVICTGVRPNVSFLDPNQVEIDNGIVVNEYMETSVAGLYAAGDVSQASDLLSGEKRIIGLWANARYQGRTAGANMAGKRTKYLGALPHNITHFMEHDFVGVGDINEGDHIYEEYDEENYSYCRLVWKDGKLIGVNILNIPEISGILKNYIIKGLVTDYKDGLSKFANDSLALMRLYNKYPSLENKFLEMRVGK
;
A
#
# COMPACT_ATOMS: atom_id res chain seq x y z
N MET A 1 -24.67 29.41 -13.91
CA MET A 1 -24.27 28.07 -14.44
C MET A 1 -24.11 27.15 -13.25
N SER A 2 -24.43 25.86 -13.37
CA SER A 2 -24.13 24.90 -12.30
C SER A 2 -22.61 24.78 -12.15
N GLU A 3 -22.08 24.89 -10.93
CA GLU A 3 -20.67 24.63 -10.65
C GLU A 3 -20.31 23.19 -11.10
N ASN A 4 -19.11 23.03 -11.65
CA ASN A 4 -18.54 21.77 -12.10
C ASN A 4 -17.35 21.40 -11.23
N TYR A 5 -17.46 20.29 -10.50
CA TYR A 5 -16.33 19.68 -9.81
C TYR A 5 -15.83 18.48 -10.62
N VAL A 6 -14.51 18.42 -10.81
CA VAL A 6 -13.86 17.39 -11.62
C VAL A 6 -13.01 16.48 -10.72
N LEU A 7 -13.20 15.16 -10.84
CA LEU A 7 -12.40 14.15 -10.16
C LEU A 7 -11.61 13.36 -11.22
N VAL A 8 -10.28 13.43 -11.16
CA VAL A 8 -9.40 12.68 -12.06
C VAL A 8 -8.95 11.39 -11.36
N GLY A 9 -9.50 10.26 -11.79
CA GLY A 9 -9.33 8.94 -11.20
C GLY A 9 -10.64 8.33 -10.70
N ASN A 10 -10.71 7.00 -10.65
CA ASN A 10 -11.88 6.22 -10.24
C ASN A 10 -11.61 5.27 -9.07
N GLY A 11 -10.54 5.52 -8.30
CA GLY A 11 -10.18 4.71 -7.14
C GLY A 11 -10.94 5.09 -5.86
N CYS A 12 -10.56 4.46 -4.74
CA CYS A 12 -11.14 4.72 -3.42
C CYS A 12 -11.22 6.21 -3.06
N ALA A 13 -10.14 6.96 -3.28
CA ALA A 13 -10.08 8.38 -2.95
C ALA A 13 -11.11 9.22 -3.73
N ALA A 14 -11.27 8.96 -5.03
CA ALA A 14 -12.23 9.68 -5.87
C ALA A 14 -13.68 9.35 -5.48
N ILE A 15 -13.99 8.08 -5.28
CA ILE A 15 -15.33 7.65 -4.85
C ILE A 15 -15.68 8.24 -3.49
N GLU A 16 -14.76 8.19 -2.53
CA GLU A 16 -15.01 8.74 -1.19
C GLU A 16 -15.08 10.28 -1.18
N CYS A 17 -14.38 10.96 -2.10
CA CYS A 17 -14.56 12.39 -2.34
C CYS A 17 -15.96 12.69 -2.90
N ALA A 18 -16.40 12.00 -3.95
CA ALA A 18 -17.73 12.19 -4.53
C ALA A 18 -18.86 11.97 -3.51
N LYS A 19 -18.73 10.92 -2.68
CA LYS A 19 -19.65 10.66 -1.57
C LYS A 19 -19.66 11.81 -0.57
N SER A 20 -18.47 12.23 -0.11
CA SER A 20 -18.32 13.32 0.86
C SER A 20 -18.86 14.64 0.33
N LEU A 21 -18.67 14.96 -0.95
CA LEU A 21 -19.26 16.14 -1.60
C LEU A 21 -20.79 16.14 -1.45
N ARG A 22 -21.46 15.04 -1.81
CA ARG A 22 -22.91 14.90 -1.70
C ARG A 22 -23.40 14.95 -0.25
N GLU A 23 -22.72 14.22 0.65
CA GLU A 23 -23.01 14.23 2.09
C GLU A 23 -22.89 15.63 2.71
N ASN A 24 -22.01 16.48 2.17
CA ASN A 24 -21.80 17.85 2.62
C ASN A 24 -22.60 18.91 1.83
N GLY A 25 -23.59 18.48 1.04
CA GLY A 25 -24.58 19.35 0.43
C GLY A 25 -24.19 19.93 -0.93
N TYR A 26 -23.08 19.50 -1.54
CA TYR A 26 -22.75 19.91 -2.90
C TYR A 26 -23.76 19.30 -3.89
N SER A 27 -24.49 20.15 -4.62
CA SER A 27 -25.55 19.77 -5.54
C SER A 27 -25.19 19.97 -7.03
N GLY A 28 -24.01 20.54 -7.31
CA GLY A 28 -23.51 20.75 -8.68
C GLY A 28 -23.05 19.48 -9.37
N ASN A 29 -22.49 19.64 -10.58
CA ASN A 29 -22.05 18.52 -11.40
C ASN A 29 -20.75 17.93 -10.85
N ILE A 30 -20.68 16.61 -10.74
CA ILE A 30 -19.43 15.89 -10.44
C ILE A 30 -19.05 15.10 -11.69
N HIS A 31 -18.05 15.57 -12.43
CA HIS A 31 -17.46 14.82 -13.53
C HIS A 31 -16.33 13.95 -12.99
N LEU A 32 -16.37 12.65 -13.26
CA LEU A 32 -15.30 11.71 -12.89
C LEU A 32 -14.65 11.19 -14.17
N LEU A 33 -13.34 11.40 -14.34
CA LEU A 33 -12.61 10.90 -15.50
C LEU A 33 -11.74 9.72 -15.09
N SER A 34 -11.79 8.62 -15.84
CA SER A 34 -10.95 7.45 -15.63
C SER A 34 -10.38 6.99 -16.96
N ASP A 35 -9.09 6.64 -16.96
CA ASP A 35 -8.43 5.87 -18.02
C ASP A 35 -9.04 4.46 -18.20
N LEU A 36 -9.57 3.89 -17.12
CA LEU A 36 -10.21 2.59 -17.13
C LEU A 36 -11.67 2.62 -17.62
N SER A 37 -12.09 1.52 -18.25
CA SER A 37 -13.46 1.30 -18.76
C SER A 37 -14.37 0.52 -17.79
N VAL A 38 -14.03 0.49 -16.50
CA VAL A 38 -14.69 -0.34 -15.48
C VAL A 38 -14.99 0.46 -14.20
N PRO A 39 -15.99 0.03 -13.41
CA PRO A 39 -16.27 0.62 -12.10
C PRO A 39 -15.08 0.56 -11.13
N ALA A 40 -15.17 1.37 -10.08
CA ALA A 40 -14.17 1.44 -9.03
C ALA A 40 -13.94 0.07 -8.35
N TYR A 41 -12.71 -0.42 -8.38
CA TYR A 41 -12.30 -1.69 -7.78
C TYR A 41 -11.22 -1.48 -6.71
N ASN A 42 -10.92 -2.53 -5.94
CA ASN A 42 -9.85 -2.54 -4.94
C ASN A 42 -8.63 -3.32 -5.44
N PRO A 43 -7.51 -2.64 -5.76
CA PRO A 43 -6.29 -3.31 -6.23
C PRO A 43 -5.71 -4.33 -5.24
N MET A 44 -5.97 -4.20 -3.93
CA MET A 44 -5.48 -5.17 -2.94
C MET A 44 -6.14 -6.55 -3.11
N LEU A 45 -7.32 -6.62 -3.73
CA LEU A 45 -8.06 -7.87 -3.93
C LEU A 45 -7.60 -8.64 -5.17
N ILE A 46 -6.76 -8.04 -6.03
CA ILE A 46 -6.24 -8.67 -7.25
C ILE A 46 -5.50 -9.97 -6.94
N THR A 47 -4.62 -9.96 -5.92
CA THR A 47 -3.83 -11.14 -5.56
C THR A 47 -4.70 -12.28 -5.06
N TYR A 48 -5.76 -11.98 -4.30
CA TYR A 48 -6.74 -12.96 -3.84
C TYR A 48 -7.58 -13.53 -4.98
N TYR A 49 -8.01 -12.69 -5.92
CA TYR A 49 -8.73 -13.13 -7.11
C TYR A 49 -7.85 -14.03 -7.98
N ALA A 50 -6.60 -13.63 -8.21
CA ALA A 50 -5.68 -14.39 -9.04
C ALA A 50 -5.35 -15.76 -8.43
N ALA A 51 -5.20 -15.82 -7.10
CA ALA A 51 -5.07 -17.06 -6.35
C ALA A 51 -6.36 -17.89 -6.24
N GLY A 52 -7.49 -17.41 -6.80
CA GLY A 52 -8.77 -18.12 -6.78
C GLY A 52 -9.46 -18.14 -5.42
N LYS A 53 -9.06 -17.27 -4.47
CA LYS A 53 -9.67 -17.19 -3.12
C LYS A 53 -10.96 -16.36 -3.09
N ILE A 54 -11.18 -15.53 -4.11
CA ILE A 54 -12.41 -14.74 -4.30
C ILE A 54 -12.85 -14.75 -5.77
N GLU A 55 -14.13 -14.50 -5.99
CA GLU A 55 -14.70 -14.29 -7.32
C GLU A 55 -14.39 -12.89 -7.88
N TYR A 56 -14.52 -12.73 -9.20
CA TYR A 56 -14.18 -11.49 -9.90
C TYR A 56 -14.94 -10.28 -9.35
N ASP A 57 -16.25 -10.42 -9.13
CA ASP A 57 -17.11 -9.33 -8.65
C ASP A 57 -16.77 -8.87 -7.23
N THR A 58 -16.15 -9.73 -6.40
CA THR A 58 -15.71 -9.37 -5.06
C THR A 58 -14.62 -8.28 -5.07
N MET A 59 -13.91 -8.10 -6.20
CA MET A 59 -12.91 -7.03 -6.34
C MET A 59 -13.53 -5.62 -6.40
N PHE A 60 -14.86 -5.50 -6.53
CA PHE A 60 -15.58 -4.23 -6.65
C PHE A 60 -16.32 -3.91 -5.33
N PRO A 61 -15.65 -3.32 -4.32
CA PRO A 61 -16.26 -3.07 -3.01
C PRO A 61 -17.43 -2.07 -3.05
N TYR A 62 -17.58 -1.34 -4.14
CA TYR A 62 -18.67 -0.39 -4.37
C TYR A 62 -19.75 -0.92 -5.33
N GLY A 63 -19.63 -2.18 -5.76
CA GLY A 63 -20.45 -2.80 -6.80
C GLY A 63 -19.83 -2.70 -8.19
N ASN A 64 -20.06 -3.73 -9.02
CA ASN A 64 -19.56 -3.84 -10.39
C ASN A 64 -20.57 -3.30 -11.42
N ASN A 65 -21.29 -2.23 -11.09
CA ASN A 65 -22.32 -1.65 -11.95
C ASN A 65 -22.39 -0.12 -11.79
N MET A 66 -23.34 0.53 -12.46
CA MET A 66 -23.49 1.99 -12.43
C MET A 66 -24.26 2.55 -11.22
N ASP A 67 -24.73 1.71 -10.30
CA ASP A 67 -25.64 2.14 -9.22
C ASP A 67 -24.99 3.14 -8.27
N LEU A 68 -23.69 2.97 -7.98
CA LEU A 68 -22.91 3.92 -7.20
C LEU A 68 -22.93 5.32 -7.84
N TYR A 69 -22.60 5.39 -9.12
CA TYR A 69 -22.50 6.65 -9.86
C TYR A 69 -23.86 7.34 -9.96
N LYS A 70 -24.94 6.57 -10.22
CA LYS A 70 -26.31 7.09 -10.20
C LYS A 70 -26.71 7.59 -8.81
N ARG A 71 -26.44 6.82 -7.75
CA ARG A 71 -26.79 7.17 -6.36
C ARG A 71 -26.19 8.50 -5.92
N TYR A 72 -24.95 8.78 -6.33
CA TYR A 72 -24.25 10.02 -5.98
C TYR A 72 -24.27 11.06 -7.10
N ASN A 73 -25.11 10.89 -8.13
CA ASN A 73 -25.21 11.79 -9.28
C ASN A 73 -23.82 12.18 -9.84
N ILE A 74 -22.99 11.17 -10.08
CA ILE A 74 -21.67 11.30 -10.71
C ILE A 74 -21.88 11.13 -12.21
N ILE A 75 -21.19 11.94 -13.00
CA ILE A 75 -21.11 11.85 -14.46
C ILE A 75 -19.77 11.17 -14.80
N PRO A 76 -19.75 9.84 -14.97
CA PRO A 76 -18.53 9.10 -15.25
C PRO A 76 -18.15 9.19 -16.73
N HIS A 77 -16.89 9.53 -16.97
CA HIS A 77 -16.20 9.48 -18.25
C HIS A 77 -15.17 8.36 -18.17
N PHE A 78 -15.62 7.13 -18.43
CA PHE A 78 -14.76 5.94 -18.47
C PHE A 78 -14.02 5.84 -19.80
N GLY A 79 -12.85 5.19 -19.79
CA GLY A 79 -11.99 5.10 -20.98
C GLY A 79 -11.48 6.47 -21.47
N SER A 80 -11.45 7.47 -20.58
CA SER A 80 -11.09 8.86 -20.87
C SER A 80 -9.84 9.26 -20.08
N PRO A 81 -8.65 8.77 -20.46
CA PRO A 81 -7.41 9.09 -19.76
C PRO A 81 -7.11 10.59 -19.87
N VAL A 82 -6.84 11.23 -18.73
CA VAL A 82 -6.44 12.64 -18.67
C VAL A 82 -4.98 12.76 -19.03
N VAL A 83 -4.69 13.62 -20.02
CA VAL A 83 -3.33 13.85 -20.53
C VAL A 83 -2.82 15.24 -20.20
N LYS A 84 -3.71 16.16 -19.80
CA LYS A 84 -3.32 17.51 -19.36
C LYS A 84 -4.32 18.07 -18.34
N LEU A 85 -3.78 18.80 -17.36
CA LEU A 85 -4.54 19.69 -16.49
C LEU A 85 -3.89 21.08 -16.53
N ASP A 86 -4.68 22.11 -16.77
CA ASP A 86 -4.23 23.50 -16.82
C ASP A 86 -4.82 24.27 -15.64
N THR A 87 -3.95 24.72 -14.73
CA THR A 87 -4.41 25.39 -13.50
C THR A 87 -4.78 26.84 -13.70
N LYS A 88 -4.29 27.48 -14.77
CA LYS A 88 -4.57 28.89 -15.07
C LYS A 88 -5.91 29.05 -15.75
N GLU A 89 -6.18 28.21 -16.74
CA GLU A 89 -7.43 28.18 -17.50
C GLU A 89 -8.48 27.24 -16.86
N GLN A 90 -8.11 26.56 -15.77
CA GLN A 90 -8.96 25.69 -14.94
C GLN A 90 -9.72 24.63 -15.74
N TYR A 91 -9.00 23.81 -16.52
CA TYR A 91 -9.58 22.67 -17.24
C TYR A 91 -8.75 21.39 -17.13
N VAL A 92 -9.42 20.27 -17.35
CA VAL A 92 -8.79 18.98 -17.65
C VAL A 92 -9.04 18.61 -19.10
N GLU A 93 -8.07 17.97 -19.74
CA GLU A 93 -8.13 17.51 -21.12
C GLU A 93 -7.79 16.02 -21.20
N ASN A 94 -8.65 15.25 -21.86
CA ASN A 94 -8.42 13.84 -22.10
C ASN A 94 -7.60 13.59 -23.38
N SER A 95 -7.21 12.34 -23.62
CA SER A 95 -6.41 11.95 -24.80
C SER A 95 -7.09 12.22 -26.15
N GLU A 96 -8.40 12.47 -26.17
CA GLU A 96 -9.17 12.77 -27.37
C GLU A 96 -9.34 14.29 -27.60
N GLY A 97 -8.76 15.13 -26.73
CA GLY A 97 -8.88 16.58 -26.77
C GLY A 97 -10.19 17.13 -26.18
N PHE A 98 -10.99 16.29 -25.52
CA PHE A 98 -12.19 16.72 -24.80
C PHE A 98 -11.79 17.46 -23.53
N LYS A 99 -12.32 18.68 -23.36
CA LYS A 99 -12.01 19.59 -22.25
C LYS A 99 -13.20 19.77 -21.32
N ILE A 100 -12.94 19.71 -20.01
CA ILE A 100 -13.90 20.05 -18.97
C ILE A 100 -13.31 21.13 -18.08
N HIS A 101 -13.95 22.31 -18.06
CA HIS A 101 -13.62 23.36 -17.10
C HIS A 101 -14.18 23.05 -15.71
N TYR A 102 -13.44 23.41 -14.67
CA TYR A 102 -13.79 23.12 -13.29
C TYR A 102 -13.75 24.35 -12.40
N ASP A 103 -14.64 24.39 -11.41
CA ASP A 103 -14.54 25.33 -10.29
C ASP A 103 -13.60 24.79 -9.21
N LYS A 104 -13.63 23.46 -8.99
CA LYS A 104 -12.68 22.72 -8.16
C LYS A 104 -12.35 21.37 -8.78
N ALA A 105 -11.12 20.90 -8.57
CA ALA A 105 -10.69 19.59 -9.05
C ALA A 105 -9.99 18.77 -7.97
N LEU A 106 -10.17 17.44 -8.02
CA LEU A 106 -9.40 16.46 -7.26
C LEU A 106 -8.54 15.63 -8.21
N ILE A 107 -7.26 15.50 -7.89
CA ILE A 107 -6.36 14.53 -8.51
C ILE A 107 -6.27 13.29 -7.61
N ALA A 108 -6.79 12.17 -8.11
CA ALA A 108 -6.85 10.88 -7.42
C ALA A 108 -6.41 9.73 -8.36
N THR A 109 -5.39 9.99 -9.17
CA THR A 109 -4.86 9.11 -10.22
C THR A 109 -4.02 7.94 -9.71
N GLY A 110 -3.79 7.88 -8.39
CA GLY A 110 -3.01 6.84 -7.74
C GLY A 110 -1.60 6.71 -8.30
N SER A 111 -1.14 5.46 -8.38
CA SER A 111 0.22 5.10 -8.80
C SER A 111 0.22 3.90 -9.76
N SER A 112 1.27 3.82 -10.59
CA SER A 112 1.54 2.72 -11.52
C SER A 112 2.78 1.91 -11.12
N PRO A 113 2.88 0.62 -11.48
CA PRO A 113 4.05 -0.20 -11.18
C PRO A 113 5.33 0.39 -11.77
N ILE A 114 6.42 0.35 -11.00
CA ILE A 114 7.75 0.65 -11.54
C ILE A 114 8.26 -0.62 -12.21
N ILE A 115 8.46 -0.57 -13.54
CA ILE A 115 9.07 -1.67 -14.29
C ILE A 115 10.52 -1.28 -14.61
N PRO A 116 11.53 -1.94 -14.00
CA PRO A 116 12.93 -1.63 -14.28
C PRO A 116 13.28 -1.83 -15.76
N SER A 117 14.23 -1.03 -16.26
CA SER A 117 14.64 -1.06 -17.67
C SER A 117 15.19 -2.41 -18.11
N ALA A 118 15.75 -3.20 -17.19
CA ALA A 118 16.23 -4.56 -17.40
C ALA A 118 15.19 -5.52 -18.01
N PHE A 119 13.88 -5.24 -17.85
CA PHE A 119 12.79 -6.10 -18.31
C PHE A 119 12.16 -5.66 -19.65
N LYS A 120 12.58 -4.52 -20.22
CA LYS A 120 11.93 -3.92 -21.40
C LYS A 120 11.88 -4.85 -22.62
N ASN A 121 12.91 -5.67 -22.84
CA ASN A 121 13.01 -6.54 -24.02
C ASN A 121 12.30 -7.90 -23.83
N VAL A 122 11.69 -8.13 -22.66
CA VAL A 122 11.05 -9.41 -22.29
C VAL A 122 9.63 -9.21 -21.76
N SER A 123 8.99 -8.10 -22.12
CA SER A 123 7.67 -7.69 -21.62
C SER A 123 6.60 -8.77 -21.72
N ASP A 124 6.64 -9.62 -22.74
CA ASP A 124 5.66 -10.69 -22.96
C ASP A 124 5.70 -11.80 -21.89
N HIS A 125 6.77 -11.84 -21.09
CA HIS A 125 6.96 -12.80 -20.00
C HIS A 125 6.92 -12.13 -18.62
N VAL A 126 6.59 -10.83 -18.57
CA VAL A 126 6.62 -10.01 -17.37
C VAL A 126 5.20 -9.71 -16.93
N TYR A 127 4.91 -10.02 -15.68
CA TYR A 127 3.62 -9.80 -15.05
C TYR A 127 3.76 -8.73 -13.96
N THR A 128 2.75 -7.88 -13.83
CA THR A 128 2.54 -6.99 -12.67
C THR A 128 1.27 -7.41 -11.94
N LEU A 129 0.94 -6.77 -10.82
CA LEU A 129 -0.23 -7.08 -9.98
C LEU A 129 -0.90 -5.80 -9.47
N ARG A 130 -1.31 -4.90 -10.37
CA ARG A 130 -1.93 -3.60 -10.04
C ARG A 130 -3.30 -3.39 -10.68
N THR A 131 -3.51 -3.92 -11.88
CA THR A 131 -4.78 -3.75 -12.63
C THR A 131 -5.66 -4.99 -12.58
N LEU A 132 -6.94 -4.87 -12.93
CA LEU A 132 -7.81 -6.04 -13.07
C LEU A 132 -7.29 -6.99 -14.16
N GLU A 133 -6.74 -6.43 -15.24
CA GLU A 133 -6.11 -7.20 -16.32
C GLU A 133 -4.89 -7.97 -15.83
N ASP A 134 -4.06 -7.35 -14.99
CA ASP A 134 -2.93 -8.02 -14.32
C ASP A 134 -3.41 -9.25 -13.53
N GLY A 135 -4.50 -9.10 -12.78
CA GLY A 135 -5.11 -10.19 -12.02
C GLY A 135 -5.57 -11.35 -12.90
N VAL A 136 -6.21 -11.05 -14.03
CA VAL A 136 -6.63 -12.07 -15.01
C VAL A 136 -5.41 -12.77 -15.61
N LYS A 137 -4.43 -12.02 -16.12
CA LYS A 137 -3.19 -12.58 -16.69
C LYS A 137 -2.44 -13.45 -15.71
N PHE A 138 -2.32 -13.02 -14.45
CA PHE A 138 -1.64 -13.80 -13.42
C PHE A 138 -2.45 -15.06 -13.04
N ARG A 139 -3.79 -14.98 -13.02
CA ARG A 139 -4.64 -16.16 -12.82
C ARG A 139 -4.47 -17.19 -13.95
N ASP A 140 -4.36 -16.73 -15.18
CA ASP A 140 -4.14 -17.59 -16.34
C ASP A 140 -2.75 -18.23 -16.29
N LEU A 141 -1.72 -17.49 -15.87
CA LEU A 141 -0.40 -18.05 -15.57
C LEU A 141 -0.50 -19.19 -14.54
N LEU A 142 -1.17 -18.95 -13.40
CA LEU A 142 -1.31 -19.95 -12.32
C LEU A 142 -2.03 -21.22 -12.78
N ARG A 143 -3.01 -21.10 -13.68
CA ARG A 143 -3.76 -22.23 -14.28
C ARG A 143 -2.97 -22.96 -15.38
N GLY A 144 -1.96 -22.33 -15.93
CA GLY A 144 -1.13 -22.87 -17.00
C GLY A 144 -0.15 -23.96 -16.56
N GLN A 145 0.79 -24.27 -17.44
CA GLN A 145 1.86 -25.22 -17.18
C GLN A 145 2.77 -24.72 -16.06
N LYS A 146 3.12 -25.62 -15.14
CA LYS A 146 3.98 -25.32 -14.00
C LYS A 146 5.41 -25.11 -14.49
N LYS A 147 5.97 -23.97 -14.08
CA LYS A 147 7.20 -23.40 -14.61
C LYS A 147 8.03 -22.78 -13.48
N ARG A 148 9.20 -22.26 -13.80
CA ARG A 148 10.05 -21.49 -12.89
C ARG A 148 9.67 -20.02 -13.00
N VAL A 149 9.41 -19.37 -11.88
CA VAL A 149 9.02 -17.96 -11.84
C VAL A 149 9.94 -17.18 -10.93
N LEU A 150 10.45 -16.07 -11.44
CA LEU A 150 11.19 -15.09 -10.65
C LEU A 150 10.25 -13.97 -10.20
N VAL A 151 10.04 -13.84 -8.90
CA VAL A 151 9.37 -12.70 -8.29
C VAL A 151 10.43 -11.69 -7.88
N VAL A 152 10.30 -10.45 -8.35
CA VAL A 152 11.24 -9.36 -8.08
C VAL A 152 10.56 -8.31 -7.20
N GLY A 153 11.06 -8.13 -5.99
CA GLY A 153 10.45 -7.29 -4.96
C GLY A 153 9.80 -8.14 -3.87
N ALA A 154 10.43 -8.19 -2.70
CA ALA A 154 10.06 -8.96 -1.52
C ALA A 154 9.27 -8.10 -0.52
N SER A 155 8.20 -7.47 -1.01
CA SER A 155 7.25 -6.72 -0.20
C SER A 155 5.86 -7.37 -0.20
N MET A 156 4.81 -6.64 0.20
CA MET A 156 3.44 -7.15 0.39
C MET A 156 2.85 -7.82 -0.87
N VAL A 157 3.05 -7.23 -2.05
CA VAL A 157 2.56 -7.82 -3.30
C VAL A 157 3.40 -9.04 -3.69
N GLY A 158 4.74 -8.95 -3.52
CA GLY A 158 5.67 -10.02 -3.83
C GLY A 158 5.42 -11.29 -3.03
N ILE A 159 5.26 -11.18 -1.72
CA ILE A 159 4.98 -12.34 -0.86
C ILE A 159 3.67 -13.04 -1.23
N LYS A 160 2.66 -12.26 -1.66
CA LYS A 160 1.38 -12.80 -2.15
C LYS A 160 1.49 -13.50 -3.50
N ALA A 161 2.32 -12.97 -4.40
CA ALA A 161 2.64 -13.66 -5.64
C ALA A 161 3.36 -14.99 -5.37
N VAL A 162 4.35 -14.98 -4.47
CA VAL A 162 5.09 -16.18 -4.05
C VAL A 162 4.15 -17.23 -3.45
N GLU A 163 3.28 -16.85 -2.52
CA GLU A 163 2.26 -17.73 -1.92
C GLU A 163 1.40 -18.39 -3.00
N ALA A 164 0.81 -17.59 -3.90
CA ALA A 164 -0.05 -18.11 -4.96
C ALA A 164 0.69 -19.06 -5.91
N LEU A 165 1.96 -18.77 -6.24
CA LEU A 165 2.79 -19.61 -7.10
C LEU A 165 3.12 -20.96 -6.45
N ILE A 166 3.51 -20.97 -5.17
CA ILE A 166 3.81 -22.21 -4.45
C ILE A 166 2.56 -23.07 -4.30
N GLU A 167 1.43 -22.48 -3.89
CA GLU A 167 0.15 -23.20 -3.77
C GLU A 167 -0.27 -23.84 -5.10
N ASN A 168 0.16 -23.28 -6.23
CA ASN A 168 -0.11 -23.79 -7.56
C ASN A 168 1.02 -24.65 -8.15
N GLY A 169 2.06 -25.01 -7.36
CA GLY A 169 3.10 -25.96 -7.75
C GLY A 169 4.20 -25.41 -8.66
N PHE A 170 4.43 -24.09 -8.66
CA PHE A 170 5.54 -23.48 -9.39
C PHE A 170 6.84 -23.57 -8.60
N GLU A 171 7.96 -23.60 -9.32
CA GLU A 171 9.28 -23.39 -8.72
C GLU A 171 9.53 -21.89 -8.63
N VAL A 172 9.73 -21.39 -7.40
CA VAL A 172 9.73 -19.94 -7.14
C VAL A 172 11.10 -19.44 -6.70
N TYR A 173 11.55 -18.40 -7.38
CA TYR A 173 12.68 -17.57 -7.01
C TYR A 173 12.16 -16.24 -6.52
N LEU A 174 12.63 -15.77 -5.36
CA LEU A 174 12.31 -14.45 -4.82
C LEU A 174 13.59 -13.63 -4.74
N ALA A 175 13.65 -12.53 -5.47
CA ALA A 175 14.77 -11.61 -5.47
C ALA A 175 14.38 -10.21 -5.01
N ASP A 176 15.29 -9.54 -4.30
CA ASP A 176 15.18 -8.13 -3.95
C ASP A 176 16.58 -7.49 -3.89
N PHE A 177 16.66 -6.21 -4.22
CA PHE A 177 17.91 -5.46 -4.06
C PHE A 177 18.23 -5.21 -2.58
N ALA A 178 17.20 -5.14 -1.73
CA ALA A 178 17.37 -5.02 -0.29
C ALA A 178 17.97 -6.31 0.31
N GLU A 179 18.66 -6.19 1.44
CA GLU A 179 19.28 -7.34 2.12
C GLU A 179 18.25 -8.29 2.76
N TYR A 180 17.04 -7.81 3.02
CA TYR A 180 16.02 -8.52 3.78
C TYR A 180 14.61 -8.29 3.20
N ILE A 181 13.74 -9.29 3.37
CA ILE A 181 12.30 -9.20 3.06
C ILE A 181 11.60 -8.11 3.88
N PHE A 182 10.55 -7.51 3.32
CA PHE A 182 9.80 -6.40 3.94
C PHE A 182 10.68 -5.21 4.39
N PRO A 183 11.58 -4.70 3.53
CA PRO A 183 12.66 -3.79 3.92
C PRO A 183 12.18 -2.45 4.50
N MET A 184 10.93 -2.06 4.25
CA MET A 184 10.35 -0.80 4.72
C MET A 184 9.64 -0.91 6.08
N ILE A 185 9.37 -2.12 6.58
CA ILE A 185 8.42 -2.29 7.69
C ILE A 185 8.73 -3.47 8.62
N ALA A 186 9.61 -4.39 8.24
CA ALA A 186 10.08 -5.47 9.10
C ALA A 186 11.46 -5.17 9.67
N HIS A 187 11.66 -5.51 10.94
CA HIS A 187 12.98 -5.45 11.54
C HIS A 187 13.84 -6.59 10.98
N LYS A 188 15.16 -6.40 10.93
CA LYS A 188 16.10 -7.40 10.39
C LYS A 188 15.88 -8.79 10.99
N ASN A 189 15.73 -8.88 12.31
CA ASN A 189 15.57 -10.18 13.00
C ASN A 189 14.27 -10.88 12.58
N CYS A 190 13.15 -10.15 12.50
CA CYS A 190 11.88 -10.67 11.97
C CYS A 190 12.03 -11.13 10.51
N SER A 191 12.72 -10.34 9.70
CA SER A 191 12.91 -10.64 8.28
C SER A 191 13.72 -11.91 8.06
N ILE A 192 14.74 -12.16 8.89
CA ILE A 192 15.52 -13.41 8.86
C ILE A 192 14.60 -14.61 9.14
N ILE A 193 13.74 -14.53 10.16
CA ILE A 193 12.78 -15.60 10.50
C ILE A 193 11.85 -15.88 9.31
N ILE A 194 11.30 -14.83 8.70
CA ILE A 194 10.44 -14.95 7.51
C ILE A 194 11.18 -15.59 6.33
N GLN A 195 12.45 -15.25 6.12
CA GLN A 195 13.25 -15.86 5.06
C GLN A 195 13.54 -17.34 5.31
N GLU A 196 13.76 -17.76 6.56
CA GLU A 196 13.89 -19.19 6.89
C GLU A 196 12.58 -19.95 6.65
N ILE A 197 11.43 -19.35 6.99
CA ILE A 197 10.11 -19.90 6.64
C ILE A 197 10.01 -20.10 5.12
N LEU A 198 10.38 -19.09 4.32
CA LEU A 198 10.31 -19.19 2.86
C LEU A 198 11.24 -20.27 2.29
N LYS A 199 12.47 -20.39 2.81
CA LYS A 199 13.39 -21.47 2.44
C LYS A 199 12.80 -22.85 2.79
N SER A 200 12.14 -22.99 3.94
CA SER A 200 11.49 -24.24 4.35
C SER A 200 10.36 -24.67 3.40
N LYS A 201 9.76 -23.70 2.70
CA LYS A 201 8.76 -23.91 1.64
C LYS A 201 9.39 -24.04 0.24
N ASN A 202 10.70 -24.26 0.15
CA ASN A 202 11.48 -24.41 -1.09
C ASN A 202 11.54 -23.16 -1.99
N VAL A 203 11.35 -21.95 -1.44
CA VAL A 203 11.58 -20.71 -2.18
C VAL A 203 13.07 -20.44 -2.26
N LYS A 204 13.57 -20.18 -3.47
CA LYS A 204 14.96 -19.81 -3.71
C LYS A 204 15.13 -18.31 -3.54
N LEU A 205 15.89 -17.90 -2.53
CA LEU A 205 16.02 -16.50 -2.14
C LEU A 205 17.29 -15.87 -2.70
N ARG A 206 17.17 -14.64 -3.25
CA ARG A 206 18.28 -13.87 -3.82
C ARG A 206 18.18 -12.39 -3.40
N PHE A 207 18.68 -12.08 -2.21
CA PHE A 207 18.63 -10.75 -1.61
C PHE A 207 19.97 -10.00 -1.72
N GLY A 208 19.95 -8.68 -1.53
CA GLY A 208 21.13 -7.83 -1.49
C GLY A 208 21.78 -7.59 -2.87
N THR A 209 21.07 -7.90 -3.95
CA THR A 209 21.60 -7.76 -5.32
C THR A 209 20.49 -7.36 -6.28
N ALA A 210 20.79 -6.47 -7.22
CA ALA A 210 19.84 -6.04 -8.24
C ALA A 210 19.93 -6.94 -9.47
N ILE A 211 18.86 -6.98 -10.25
CA ILE A 211 18.87 -7.59 -11.58
C ILE A 211 19.46 -6.57 -12.55
N GLU A 212 20.58 -6.93 -13.17
CA GLU A 212 21.28 -6.10 -14.14
C GLU A 212 20.59 -6.14 -15.51
N ARG A 213 20.31 -7.36 -15.99
CA ARG A 213 19.65 -7.60 -17.29
C ARG A 213 18.95 -8.94 -17.31
N VAL A 214 17.97 -9.07 -18.19
CA VAL A 214 17.29 -10.33 -18.50
C VAL A 214 17.34 -10.57 -20.00
N GLU A 215 17.72 -11.79 -20.40
CA GLU A 215 17.80 -12.20 -21.80
C GLU A 215 16.89 -13.38 -22.08
N LYS A 216 16.34 -13.43 -23.30
CA LYS A 216 15.61 -14.61 -23.80
C LYS A 216 16.62 -15.70 -24.20
N ASP A 217 16.41 -16.90 -23.69
CA ASP A 217 17.08 -18.12 -24.12
C ASP A 217 16.02 -19.15 -24.54
N LYS A 218 15.74 -19.21 -25.85
CA LYS A 218 14.67 -20.01 -26.45
C LYS A 218 13.31 -19.72 -25.78
N ASP A 219 12.72 -20.73 -25.11
CA ASP A 219 11.43 -20.64 -24.41
C ASP A 219 11.54 -20.17 -22.96
N SER A 220 12.72 -19.73 -22.55
CA SER A 220 13.03 -19.33 -21.17
C SER A 220 13.77 -17.98 -21.13
N LEU A 221 14.00 -17.51 -19.91
CA LEU A 221 14.68 -16.27 -19.58
C LEU A 221 15.89 -16.58 -18.70
N VAL A 222 16.95 -15.80 -18.86
CA VAL A 222 18.13 -15.83 -18.00
C VAL A 222 18.28 -14.47 -17.34
N ALA A 223 18.19 -14.44 -16.00
CA ALA A 223 18.38 -13.24 -15.20
C ALA A 223 19.83 -13.15 -14.71
N TYR A 224 20.47 -12.01 -14.97
CA TYR A 224 21.82 -11.68 -14.54
C TYR A 224 21.75 -10.67 -13.39
N PHE A 225 22.55 -10.90 -12.35
CA PHE A 225 22.56 -10.09 -11.14
C PHE A 225 23.82 -9.25 -11.04
N THR A 226 23.71 -8.07 -10.43
CA THR A 226 24.79 -7.06 -10.37
C THR A 226 26.00 -7.50 -9.56
N ASP A 227 25.86 -8.51 -8.69
CA ASP A 227 26.95 -9.08 -7.90
C ASP A 227 27.80 -10.08 -8.70
N GLY A 228 27.48 -10.34 -9.97
CA GLY A 228 28.22 -11.27 -10.82
C GLY A 228 28.11 -12.74 -10.40
N GLY A 229 27.17 -13.06 -9.49
CA GLY A 229 26.90 -14.42 -9.06
C GLY A 229 26.17 -15.27 -10.13
N PRO A 230 25.72 -16.48 -9.77
CA PRO A 230 25.01 -17.36 -10.69
C PRO A 230 23.78 -16.69 -11.31
N THR A 231 23.55 -16.97 -12.59
CA THR A 231 22.34 -16.55 -13.30
C THR A 231 21.16 -17.45 -12.96
N GLU A 232 19.96 -16.90 -12.94
CA GLU A 232 18.74 -17.69 -12.74
C GLU A 232 17.97 -17.89 -14.04
N LYS A 233 17.72 -19.16 -14.38
CA LYS A 233 16.96 -19.54 -15.56
C LYS A 233 15.50 -19.78 -15.19
N VAL A 234 14.61 -18.92 -15.69
CA VAL A 234 13.17 -18.92 -15.36
C VAL A 234 12.33 -18.82 -16.63
N ASP A 235 11.02 -18.98 -16.54
CA ASP A 235 10.13 -18.96 -17.71
C ASP A 235 9.17 -17.74 -17.69
N SER A 236 9.00 -17.10 -16.54
CA SER A 236 8.22 -15.87 -16.35
C SER A 236 8.74 -15.07 -15.16
N ILE A 237 8.43 -13.76 -15.16
CA ILE A 237 8.87 -12.82 -14.12
C ILE A 237 7.67 -12.06 -13.60
N VAL A 238 7.55 -11.92 -12.27
CA VAL A 238 6.53 -11.08 -11.62
C VAL A 238 7.24 -9.89 -10.97
N ILE A 239 6.87 -8.67 -11.37
CA ILE A 239 7.47 -7.44 -10.89
C ILE A 239 6.63 -6.81 -9.79
N CYS A 240 7.24 -6.69 -8.62
CA CYS A 240 6.69 -6.14 -7.38
C CYS A 240 7.62 -5.07 -6.77
N THR A 241 8.38 -4.36 -7.61
CA THR A 241 9.45 -3.41 -7.21
C THR A 241 8.95 -2.01 -6.82
N GLY A 242 7.73 -1.91 -6.32
CA GLY A 242 7.10 -0.64 -5.94
C GLY A 242 6.33 0.06 -7.06
N VAL A 243 5.83 1.25 -6.73
CA VAL A 243 4.93 2.04 -7.59
C VAL A 243 5.38 3.50 -7.64
N ARG A 244 4.98 4.22 -8.69
CA ARG A 244 5.21 5.66 -8.88
C ARG A 244 3.89 6.40 -9.06
N PRO A 245 3.69 7.55 -8.39
CA PRO A 245 2.53 8.41 -8.60
C PRO A 245 2.31 8.81 -10.06
N ASN A 246 1.05 8.79 -10.47
CA ASN A 246 0.64 9.17 -11.81
C ASN A 246 0.44 10.69 -11.87
N VAL A 247 1.52 11.42 -12.10
CA VAL A 247 1.56 12.91 -12.13
C VAL A 247 1.99 13.49 -13.48
N SER A 248 2.24 12.66 -14.49
CA SER A 248 2.84 13.07 -15.77
C SER A 248 2.01 14.04 -16.62
N PHE A 249 0.71 14.19 -16.32
CA PHE A 249 -0.18 15.13 -16.99
C PHE A 249 -0.18 16.54 -16.36
N LEU A 250 0.59 16.73 -15.30
CA LEU A 250 0.76 18.00 -14.60
C LEU A 250 2.04 18.70 -15.03
N ASP A 251 1.99 20.02 -15.13
CA ASP A 251 3.17 20.86 -15.25
C ASP A 251 3.76 21.09 -13.85
N PRO A 252 5.01 20.66 -13.56
CA PRO A 252 5.63 20.86 -12.26
C PRO A 252 5.88 22.34 -11.93
N ASN A 253 5.76 23.25 -12.91
CA ASN A 253 5.79 24.70 -12.65
C ASN A 253 4.44 25.25 -12.19
N GLN A 254 3.36 24.47 -12.30
CA GLN A 254 2.01 24.87 -11.91
C GLN A 254 1.59 24.34 -10.55
N VAL A 255 2.05 23.14 -10.17
CA VAL A 255 1.67 22.45 -8.93
C VAL A 255 2.93 21.93 -8.25
N GLU A 256 3.01 22.08 -6.92
CA GLU A 256 4.13 21.57 -6.14
C GLU A 256 4.11 20.03 -6.11
N ILE A 257 5.15 19.44 -6.68
CA ILE A 257 5.34 17.99 -6.80
C ILE A 257 6.75 17.66 -6.31
N ASP A 258 6.85 16.70 -5.40
CA ASP A 258 8.11 16.07 -5.00
C ASP A 258 8.08 14.59 -5.42
N ASN A 259 7.96 13.64 -4.50
CA ASN A 259 7.71 12.23 -4.82
C ASN A 259 6.28 11.98 -5.32
N GLY A 260 5.36 12.90 -5.02
CA GLY A 260 3.95 12.96 -5.40
C GLY A 260 3.42 14.40 -5.22
N ILE A 261 2.11 14.60 -5.31
CA ILE A 261 1.53 15.94 -5.19
C ILE A 261 1.50 16.36 -3.71
N VAL A 262 2.19 17.44 -3.38
CA VAL A 262 2.28 17.93 -2.00
C VAL A 262 0.95 18.57 -1.59
N VAL A 263 0.37 18.13 -0.46
CA VAL A 263 -0.89 18.67 0.07
C VAL A 263 -0.77 19.13 1.52
N ASN A 264 -1.64 20.06 1.94
CA ASN A 264 -1.77 20.48 3.34
C ASN A 264 -2.76 19.60 4.13
N GLU A 265 -3.03 19.90 5.41
CA GLU A 265 -3.98 19.11 6.22
C GLU A 265 -5.44 19.16 5.75
N TYR A 266 -5.78 19.98 4.77
CA TYR A 266 -7.12 20.06 4.16
C TYR A 266 -7.18 19.36 2.79
N MET A 267 -6.10 18.67 2.40
CA MET A 267 -5.89 18.02 1.10
C MET A 267 -5.81 19.01 -0.07
N GLU A 268 -5.58 20.30 0.22
CA GLU A 268 -5.36 21.33 -0.78
C GLU A 268 -3.92 21.23 -1.30
N THR A 269 -3.74 21.37 -2.61
CA THR A 269 -2.41 21.49 -3.24
C THR A 269 -1.88 22.92 -3.09
N SER A 270 -0.74 23.23 -3.72
CA SER A 270 -0.24 24.61 -3.84
C SER A 270 -1.14 25.53 -4.68
N VAL A 271 -2.14 24.99 -5.39
CA VAL A 271 -3.07 25.72 -6.25
C VAL A 271 -4.46 25.77 -5.62
N ALA A 272 -5.02 26.98 -5.51
CA ALA A 272 -6.35 27.18 -4.98
C ALA A 272 -7.43 26.44 -5.81
N GLY A 273 -8.33 25.74 -5.13
CA GLY A 273 -9.38 24.94 -5.77
C GLY A 273 -8.91 23.59 -6.33
N LEU A 274 -7.61 23.28 -6.27
CA LEU A 274 -7.06 21.99 -6.67
C LEU A 274 -6.65 21.17 -5.44
N TYR A 275 -7.13 19.94 -5.39
CA TYR A 275 -6.93 18.98 -4.30
C TYR A 275 -6.24 17.72 -4.83
N ALA A 276 -5.58 16.96 -3.96
CA ALA A 276 -5.07 15.63 -4.29
C ALA A 276 -5.29 14.63 -3.14
N ALA A 277 -5.54 13.35 -3.48
CA ALA A 277 -5.78 12.30 -2.49
C ALA A 277 -5.45 10.90 -3.01
N GLY A 278 -5.13 9.98 -2.09
CA GLY A 278 -4.71 8.61 -2.40
C GLY A 278 -3.22 8.51 -2.71
N ASP A 279 -2.81 7.43 -3.37
CA ASP A 279 -1.39 7.10 -3.64
C ASP A 279 -0.64 8.17 -4.45
N VAL A 280 -1.35 9.13 -5.08
CA VAL A 280 -0.75 10.25 -5.82
C VAL A 280 -0.28 11.40 -4.91
N SER A 281 -0.76 11.44 -3.66
CA SER A 281 -0.58 12.58 -2.75
C SER A 281 0.49 12.33 -1.69
N GLN A 282 1.30 13.35 -1.42
CA GLN A 282 2.19 13.45 -0.26
C GLN A 282 1.50 14.24 0.85
N ALA A 283 1.07 13.54 1.88
CA ALA A 283 0.34 14.10 3.02
C ALA A 283 1.01 13.73 4.34
N SER A 284 0.51 14.29 5.44
CA SER A 284 1.09 14.09 6.78
C SER A 284 1.20 12.61 7.15
N ASP A 285 2.41 12.20 7.49
CA ASP A 285 2.72 11.01 8.27
C ASP A 285 2.58 11.37 9.75
N LEU A 286 1.70 10.65 10.46
CA LEU A 286 1.43 10.91 11.88
C LEU A 286 2.63 10.65 12.78
N LEU A 287 3.56 9.79 12.35
CA LEU A 287 4.70 9.41 13.17
C LEU A 287 5.85 10.40 13.02
N SER A 288 6.27 10.68 11.79
CA SER A 288 7.40 11.57 11.52
C SER A 288 7.01 13.05 11.49
N GLY A 289 5.74 13.37 11.26
CA GLY A 289 5.27 14.73 10.98
C GLY A 289 5.62 15.24 9.57
N GLU A 290 6.38 14.46 8.80
CA GLU A 290 6.75 14.79 7.42
C GLU A 290 5.61 14.48 6.44
N LYS A 291 5.72 15.01 5.21
CA LYS A 291 4.81 14.66 4.12
C LYS A 291 5.34 13.48 3.32
N ARG A 292 4.62 12.37 3.31
CA ARG A 292 5.01 11.13 2.62
C ARG A 292 3.84 10.54 1.85
N ILE A 293 4.16 9.65 0.92
CA ILE A 293 3.16 8.83 0.24
C ILE A 293 2.95 7.57 1.08
N ILE A 294 1.76 7.43 1.65
CA ILE A 294 1.38 6.25 2.43
C ILE A 294 0.30 5.50 1.65
N GLY A 295 0.73 4.49 0.90
CA GLY A 295 -0.10 3.68 0.00
C GLY A 295 -0.99 2.67 0.75
N LEU A 296 -1.99 3.17 1.47
CA LEU A 296 -2.96 2.36 2.20
C LEU A 296 -4.38 2.68 1.75
N TRP A 297 -5.19 1.66 1.51
CA TRP A 297 -6.58 1.84 1.09
C TRP A 297 -7.39 2.68 2.09
N ALA A 298 -7.22 2.42 3.39
CA ALA A 298 -7.86 3.20 4.44
C ALA A 298 -7.39 4.67 4.41
N ASN A 299 -6.11 4.92 4.11
CA ASN A 299 -5.59 6.28 3.98
C ASN A 299 -6.24 7.01 2.79
N ALA A 300 -6.27 6.37 1.62
CA ALA A 300 -6.93 6.92 0.43
C ALA A 300 -8.41 7.28 0.69
N ARG A 301 -9.12 6.44 1.45
CA ARG A 301 -10.48 6.74 1.91
C ARG A 301 -10.56 8.00 2.76
N TYR A 302 -9.72 8.14 3.79
CA TYR A 302 -9.73 9.31 4.69
C TYR A 302 -9.34 10.60 3.97
N GLN A 303 -8.33 10.54 3.10
CA GLN A 303 -7.91 11.67 2.27
C GLN A 303 -9.03 12.09 1.31
N GLY A 304 -9.63 11.13 0.60
CA GLY A 304 -10.75 11.38 -0.31
C GLY A 304 -11.94 12.04 0.38
N ARG A 305 -12.37 11.51 1.53
CA ARG A 305 -13.46 12.12 2.32
C ARG A 305 -13.11 13.53 2.78
N THR A 306 -11.89 13.75 3.25
CA THR A 306 -11.43 15.08 3.69
C THR A 306 -11.42 16.07 2.53
N ALA A 307 -10.89 15.69 1.37
CA ALA A 307 -10.89 16.52 0.19
C ALA A 307 -12.31 16.89 -0.24
N GLY A 308 -13.24 15.92 -0.30
CA GLY A 308 -14.64 16.19 -0.65
C GLY A 308 -15.35 17.14 0.31
N ALA A 309 -15.07 17.04 1.62
CA ALA A 309 -15.63 17.96 2.62
C ALA A 309 -15.11 19.40 2.39
N ASN A 310 -13.81 19.57 2.20
CA ASN A 310 -13.21 20.88 1.94
C ASN A 310 -13.61 21.47 0.59
N MET A 311 -13.75 20.65 -0.45
CA MET A 311 -14.31 21.05 -1.74
C MET A 311 -15.76 21.54 -1.59
N ALA A 312 -16.57 20.94 -0.72
CA ALA A 312 -17.92 21.40 -0.37
C ALA A 312 -17.94 22.61 0.61
N GLY A 313 -16.79 23.18 0.97
CA GLY A 313 -16.69 24.34 1.87
C GLY A 313 -16.75 23.99 3.37
N LYS A 314 -16.64 22.72 3.75
CA LYS A 314 -16.49 22.30 5.14
C LYS A 314 -15.02 22.19 5.49
N ARG A 315 -14.53 23.09 6.35
CA ARG A 315 -13.11 23.11 6.77
C ARG A 315 -12.82 21.91 7.68
N THR A 316 -12.32 20.82 7.09
CA THR A 316 -12.08 19.54 7.77
C THR A 316 -10.61 19.17 7.68
N LYS A 317 -9.99 18.88 8.83
CA LYS A 317 -8.58 18.47 8.88
C LYS A 317 -8.42 16.96 8.71
N TYR A 318 -7.49 16.57 7.85
CA TYR A 318 -6.90 15.25 7.80
C TYR A 318 -5.73 15.21 8.79
N LEU A 319 -5.81 14.32 9.77
CA LEU A 319 -4.84 14.25 10.86
C LEU A 319 -3.51 13.62 10.45
N GLY A 320 -3.46 12.92 9.31
CA GLY A 320 -2.33 12.11 8.90
C GLY A 320 -2.63 10.61 8.99
N ALA A 321 -1.70 9.81 8.49
CA ALA A 321 -1.78 8.35 8.55
C ALA A 321 -0.56 7.80 9.27
N LEU A 322 -0.78 6.73 10.04
CA LEU A 322 0.29 5.94 10.64
C LEU A 322 0.72 4.86 9.63
N PRO A 323 1.99 4.82 9.19
CA PRO A 323 2.51 3.74 8.36
C PRO A 323 2.33 2.40 9.07
N HIS A 324 1.65 1.48 8.40
CA HIS A 324 1.51 0.11 8.87
C HIS A 324 1.24 -0.83 7.71
N ASN A 325 1.71 -2.06 7.83
CA ASN A 325 1.34 -3.15 6.94
C ASN A 325 0.96 -4.38 7.75
N ILE A 326 -0.05 -5.08 7.26
CA ILE A 326 -0.54 -6.33 7.81
C ILE A 326 -0.68 -7.28 6.64
N THR A 327 -0.07 -8.46 6.73
CA THR A 327 -0.24 -9.49 5.71
C THR A 327 -0.26 -10.86 6.35
N HIS A 328 -1.21 -11.68 5.91
CA HIS A 328 -1.15 -13.12 6.06
C HIS A 328 -0.31 -13.69 4.91
N PHE A 329 0.48 -14.73 5.10
CA PHE A 329 1.13 -15.48 4.01
C PHE A 329 1.55 -16.86 4.51
N MET A 330 1.27 -17.92 3.74
CA MET A 330 1.69 -19.30 4.03
C MET A 330 1.43 -19.72 5.48
N GLU A 331 0.23 -19.43 5.99
CA GLU A 331 -0.19 -19.73 7.38
C GLU A 331 0.44 -18.84 8.47
N HIS A 332 1.21 -17.82 8.09
CA HIS A 332 1.85 -16.86 8.98
C HIS A 332 1.23 -15.48 8.89
N ASP A 333 1.22 -14.75 10.00
CA ASP A 333 0.69 -13.39 10.08
C ASP A 333 1.78 -12.42 10.48
N PHE A 334 2.08 -11.46 9.62
CA PHE A 334 3.03 -10.38 9.88
C PHE A 334 2.31 -9.05 10.06
N VAL A 335 2.72 -8.31 11.09
CA VAL A 335 2.30 -6.92 11.28
C VAL A 335 3.51 -6.05 11.61
N GLY A 336 3.65 -4.97 10.85
CA GLY A 336 4.60 -3.91 11.16
C GLY A 336 3.90 -2.55 11.21
N VAL A 337 4.17 -1.77 12.24
CA VAL A 337 3.55 -0.46 12.49
C VAL A 337 4.62 0.51 12.98
N GLY A 338 4.65 1.70 12.39
CA GLY A 338 5.50 2.80 12.83
C GLY A 338 7.00 2.58 12.69
N ASP A 339 7.79 3.17 13.59
CA ASP A 339 9.26 3.12 13.56
C ASP A 339 9.77 2.02 14.50
N ILE A 340 10.29 0.97 13.87
CA ILE A 340 10.67 -0.29 14.48
C ILE A 340 12.19 -0.40 14.73
N ASN A 341 12.96 0.64 14.39
CA ASN A 341 14.42 0.54 14.40
C ASN A 341 15.00 1.01 15.75
N GLU A 342 14.76 2.27 16.11
CA GLU A 342 15.44 2.93 17.23
C GLU A 342 14.46 3.58 18.21
N GLY A 343 14.77 3.50 19.50
CA GLY A 343 14.01 4.10 20.58
C GLY A 343 14.77 4.00 21.91
N ASP A 344 14.29 4.72 22.94
CA ASP A 344 14.88 4.74 24.28
C ASP A 344 14.74 3.38 24.98
N HIS A 345 13.66 2.65 24.66
CA HIS A 345 13.41 1.31 25.16
C HIS A 345 12.94 0.40 24.04
N ILE A 346 13.56 -0.78 23.96
CA ILE A 346 13.22 -1.81 22.98
C ILE A 346 12.97 -3.10 23.72
N TYR A 347 11.82 -3.72 23.47
CA TYR A 347 11.52 -5.08 23.86
C TYR A 347 11.58 -5.96 22.61
N GLU A 348 12.24 -7.11 22.69
CA GLU A 348 12.35 -8.07 21.59
C GLU A 348 12.36 -9.52 22.12
N GLU A 349 11.56 -10.38 21.49
CA GLU A 349 11.49 -11.82 21.79
C GLU A 349 11.17 -12.63 20.54
N TYR A 350 11.75 -13.83 20.50
CA TYR A 350 11.54 -14.82 19.47
C TYR A 350 11.31 -16.19 20.11
N ASP A 351 10.20 -16.82 19.75
CA ASP A 351 9.87 -18.21 20.03
C ASP A 351 10.08 -19.02 18.74
N GLU A 352 11.14 -19.81 18.73
CA GLU A 352 11.55 -20.62 17.58
C GLU A 352 10.58 -21.77 17.28
N GLU A 353 9.91 -22.34 18.29
CA GLU A 353 8.99 -23.46 18.11
C GLU A 353 7.75 -23.03 17.31
N ASN A 354 7.25 -21.83 17.60
CA ASN A 354 6.03 -21.29 16.97
C ASN A 354 6.31 -20.24 15.87
N TYR A 355 7.58 -20.00 15.54
CA TYR A 355 8.01 -18.89 14.69
C TYR A 355 7.38 -17.54 15.10
N SER A 356 7.15 -17.35 16.41
CA SER A 356 6.48 -16.16 16.93
C SER A 356 7.52 -15.12 17.30
N TYR A 357 7.34 -13.89 16.82
CA TYR A 357 8.28 -12.80 17.07
C TYR A 357 7.54 -11.56 17.53
N CYS A 358 8.11 -10.84 18.49
CA CYS A 358 7.59 -9.58 18.97
C CYS A 358 8.72 -8.59 19.21
N ARG A 359 8.65 -7.43 18.56
CA ARG A 359 9.48 -6.26 18.84
C ARG A 359 8.61 -5.04 19.07
N LEU A 360 8.85 -4.35 20.16
CA LEU A 360 8.15 -3.13 20.56
C LEU A 360 9.18 -2.04 20.85
N VAL A 361 8.96 -0.84 20.31
CA VAL A 361 9.92 0.27 20.39
C VAL A 361 9.23 1.49 20.99
N TRP A 362 9.80 2.03 22.06
CA TRP A 362 9.34 3.25 22.72
C TRP A 362 10.36 4.38 22.58
N LYS A 363 9.85 5.59 22.43
CA LYS A 363 10.62 6.84 22.43
C LYS A 363 9.84 7.93 23.17
N ASP A 364 10.49 8.69 24.04
CA ASP A 364 9.89 9.74 24.86
C ASP A 364 8.66 9.26 25.67
N GLY A 365 8.70 8.00 26.12
CA GLY A 365 7.59 7.37 26.86
C GLY A 365 6.35 7.09 26.00
N LYS A 366 6.47 7.05 24.67
CA LYS A 366 5.41 6.68 23.73
C LYS A 366 5.82 5.44 22.94
N LEU A 367 4.90 4.50 22.74
CA LEU A 367 5.11 3.40 21.80
C LEU A 367 5.11 3.98 20.38
N ILE A 368 6.18 3.76 19.63
CA ILE A 368 6.37 4.28 18.27
C ILE A 368 6.50 3.19 17.22
N GLY A 369 6.82 1.95 17.62
CA GLY A 369 7.08 0.84 16.72
C GLY A 369 6.57 -0.49 17.22
N VAL A 370 5.99 -1.28 16.32
CA VAL A 370 5.55 -2.66 16.56
C VAL A 370 5.97 -3.50 15.37
N ASN A 371 6.67 -4.60 15.62
CA ASN A 371 6.96 -5.61 14.61
C ASN A 371 6.68 -7.00 15.16
N ILE A 372 5.64 -7.65 14.64
CA ILE A 372 5.16 -8.93 15.16
C ILE A 372 4.97 -9.97 14.06
N LEU A 373 5.22 -11.23 14.40
CA LEU A 373 4.99 -12.41 13.57
C LEU A 373 4.23 -13.46 14.39
N ASN A 374 3.17 -14.05 13.81
CA ASN A 374 2.34 -15.14 14.36
C ASN A 374 1.68 -14.86 15.72
N ILE A 375 1.51 -13.58 16.07
CA ILE A 375 0.74 -13.13 17.24
C ILE A 375 -0.25 -12.00 16.87
N PRO A 376 -1.05 -12.14 15.80
CA PRO A 376 -1.82 -11.03 15.22
C PRO A 376 -2.87 -10.43 16.18
N GLU A 377 -3.31 -11.17 17.21
CA GLU A 377 -4.40 -10.79 18.11
C GLU A 377 -4.13 -9.51 18.89
N ILE A 378 -2.85 -9.13 19.01
CA ILE A 378 -2.40 -8.01 19.84
C ILE A 378 -2.21 -6.73 19.00
N SER A 379 -2.14 -6.88 17.68
CA SER A 379 -1.82 -5.81 16.72
C SER A 379 -2.74 -4.59 16.85
N GLY A 380 -4.05 -4.81 16.95
CA GLY A 380 -5.04 -3.74 17.02
C GLY A 380 -4.91 -2.90 18.29
N ILE A 381 -4.58 -3.55 19.41
CA ILE A 381 -4.41 -2.88 20.71
C ILE A 381 -3.14 -2.05 20.69
N LEU A 382 -2.02 -2.62 20.24
CA LEU A 382 -0.75 -1.91 20.10
C LEU A 382 -0.86 -0.71 19.16
N LYS A 383 -1.48 -0.88 17.99
CA LYS A 383 -1.73 0.21 17.05
C LYS A 383 -2.56 1.34 17.68
N ASN A 384 -3.58 1.01 18.46
CA ASN A 384 -4.38 2.02 19.16
C ASN A 384 -3.56 2.78 20.23
N TYR A 385 -2.63 2.11 20.93
CA TYR A 385 -1.71 2.78 21.85
C TYR A 385 -0.79 3.77 21.11
N ILE A 386 -0.23 3.37 19.96
CA ILE A 386 0.58 4.29 19.12
C ILE A 386 -0.27 5.51 18.73
N ILE A 387 -1.46 5.28 18.15
CA ILE A 387 -2.34 6.38 17.70
C ILE A 387 -2.66 7.31 18.86
N LYS A 388 -3.05 6.80 20.04
CA LYS A 388 -3.33 7.64 21.22
C LYS A 388 -2.12 8.48 21.62
N GLY A 389 -0.93 7.87 21.68
CA GLY A 389 0.30 8.58 22.01
C GLY A 389 0.68 9.67 21.00
N LEU A 390 0.32 9.51 19.73
CA LEU A 390 0.58 10.50 18.68
C LEU A 390 -0.45 11.63 18.65
N VAL A 391 -1.74 11.34 18.85
CA VAL A 391 -2.82 12.34 18.71
C VAL A 391 -3.20 13.04 20.02
N THR A 392 -2.63 12.63 21.15
CA THR A 392 -2.85 13.25 22.45
C THR A 392 -1.54 13.37 23.25
N ASP A 393 -1.55 14.13 24.35
CA ASP A 393 -0.46 14.15 25.34
C ASP A 393 -0.40 12.88 26.21
N TYR A 394 -1.07 11.81 25.76
CA TYR A 394 -1.12 10.53 26.45
C TYR A 394 0.26 9.86 26.43
N LYS A 395 0.99 10.05 27.52
CA LYS A 395 2.23 9.33 27.84
C LYS A 395 1.86 8.10 28.65
N ASP A 396 1.91 6.93 28.03
CA ASP A 396 1.88 5.68 28.78
C ASP A 396 3.29 5.19 28.99
N GLY A 397 3.76 5.26 30.24
CA GLY A 397 4.94 4.51 30.65
C GLY A 397 4.69 3.00 30.55
N LEU A 398 5.77 2.24 30.39
CA LEU A 398 5.82 0.77 30.41
C LEU A 398 4.98 0.15 31.56
N SER A 399 4.94 0.81 32.72
CA SER A 399 4.19 0.37 33.92
C SER A 399 2.67 0.39 33.75
N LYS A 400 2.12 1.33 32.99
CA LYS A 400 0.68 1.44 32.75
C LYS A 400 0.23 0.55 31.60
N PHE A 401 1.06 0.44 30.56
CA PHE A 401 0.91 -0.57 29.51
C PHE A 401 0.81 -1.97 30.13
N ALA A 402 1.72 -2.34 31.03
CA ALA A 402 1.68 -3.64 31.70
C ALA A 402 0.43 -3.87 32.59
N ASN A 403 -0.28 -2.83 33.04
CA ASN A 403 -1.41 -2.93 33.98
C ASN A 403 -2.80 -2.82 33.33
N ASP A 404 -2.94 -2.18 32.17
CA ASP A 404 -4.24 -1.67 31.68
C ASP A 404 -4.98 -2.54 30.65
N SER A 405 -4.60 -3.79 30.37
CA SER A 405 -5.45 -4.60 29.47
C SER A 405 -5.57 -6.09 29.79
N LEU A 406 -6.82 -6.55 29.82
CA LEU A 406 -7.22 -7.95 29.71
C LEU A 406 -6.55 -8.68 28.53
N ALA A 407 -6.13 -7.94 27.49
CA ALA A 407 -5.42 -8.49 26.35
C ALA A 407 -3.93 -8.71 26.61
N LEU A 408 -3.27 -7.85 27.39
CA LEU A 408 -1.91 -8.07 27.89
C LEU A 408 -1.88 -9.21 28.91
N MET A 409 -2.90 -9.33 29.76
CA MET A 409 -3.09 -10.53 30.60
C MET A 409 -3.32 -11.80 29.77
N ARG A 410 -4.06 -11.75 28.66
CA ARG A 410 -4.19 -12.89 27.74
C ARG A 410 -2.88 -13.21 27.02
N LEU A 411 -2.08 -12.20 26.68
CA LEU A 411 -0.72 -12.33 26.18
C LEU A 411 0.19 -13.01 27.19
N TYR A 412 0.17 -12.58 28.46
CA TYR A 412 0.91 -13.20 29.56
C TYR A 412 0.49 -14.65 29.78
N ASN A 413 -0.81 -14.92 29.75
CA ASN A 413 -1.34 -16.28 29.90
C ASN A 413 -1.00 -17.19 28.70
N LYS A 414 -0.90 -16.65 27.48
CA LYS A 414 -0.57 -17.41 26.25
C LYS A 414 0.94 -17.51 26.01
N TYR A 415 1.72 -16.54 26.50
CA TYR A 415 3.18 -16.45 26.41
C TYR A 415 3.76 -16.04 27.78
N PRO A 416 3.89 -16.97 28.74
CA PRO A 416 4.30 -16.67 30.12
C PRO A 416 5.71 -16.08 30.26
N SER A 417 6.57 -16.26 29.26
CA SER A 417 7.89 -15.62 29.16
C SER A 417 7.80 -14.09 29.11
N LEU A 418 6.74 -13.55 28.53
CA LEU A 418 6.44 -12.11 28.52
C LEU A 418 6.22 -11.59 29.93
N GLU A 419 5.39 -12.27 30.71
CA GLU A 419 4.93 -11.80 32.02
C GLU A 419 6.10 -11.54 32.98
N ASN A 420 7.04 -12.47 33.06
CA ASN A 420 8.19 -12.37 33.96
C ASN A 420 9.13 -11.20 33.60
N LYS A 421 9.35 -10.94 32.31
CA LYS A 421 10.18 -9.81 31.85
C LYS A 421 9.47 -8.47 31.95
N PHE A 422 8.16 -8.41 31.71
CA PHE A 422 7.38 -7.20 31.96
C PHE A 422 7.31 -6.87 33.47
N LEU A 423 7.29 -7.89 34.34
CA LEU A 423 7.45 -7.73 35.79
C LEU A 423 8.85 -7.22 36.15
N GLU A 424 9.92 -7.69 35.50
CA GLU A 424 11.28 -7.13 35.67
C GLU A 424 11.37 -5.67 35.21
N MET A 425 10.73 -5.31 34.09
CA MET A 425 10.64 -3.92 33.61
C MET A 425 9.77 -3.04 34.51
N ARG A 426 8.78 -3.60 35.22
CA ARG A 426 8.00 -2.89 36.26
C ARG A 426 8.83 -2.57 37.51
N VAL A 427 9.89 -3.33 37.77
CA VAL A 427 10.69 -3.27 39.00
C VAL A 427 12.05 -2.53 38.78
N GLY A 428 12.27 -2.00 37.57
CA GLY A 428 13.41 -1.12 37.28
C GLY A 428 13.37 0.17 38.11
N LYS A 429 14.36 0.29 39.00
CA LYS A 429 14.76 1.49 39.76
C LYS A 429 15.17 2.66 38.87
#